data_AF-A0A9E5PVD5-F1
#
_entry.id   AF-A0A9E5PVD5-F1
#
_cell.length_a   1.000
_cell.length_b   1.000
_cell.length_c   1.000
_cell.angle_alpha   90.00
_cell.angle_beta   90.00
_cell.angle_gamma   90.00
#
_symmetry.space_group_name_H-M   'P 1'
#
loop_
_entity.id
_entity.type
_entity.pdbx_description
1 polymer ?
#
loop_
_entity_poly.entity_id
_entity_poly.type
_entity_poly.pdbx_seq_one_letter_code
_entity_poly.pdbx_strand_id
1 'polypeptide(L)'
;MQSLSSFLIRTALIALPALLGACGGGGELSIVSSGQATTAPETTGPQAPTLSLTPTAIKTFRFTWTDVAGETNYRLLEDPDGTSGYSPVAILPADATQHDLEGVFLPERVNARYILQACQGATCTASAAVSVSGPLSQGVGYMKALNADSNDRFGVAVALSANGDTLAVGASGESSQGADPLDNSLDGSGAVYVFTRTNATWHLQARLKASNPDTYDRFGGSLALSADGNTLAVGATGERSRSADPLDNSGSRNGAVYVFSRSSGAWQQQAYLKAFNTGLYDQFGNSLALNANGDTLAIGAEAESSSGTDPYDRSLMASGAVYVFSRSGSAWQLQAFLKASPTDLQDFFGFRVALSASGDTLAVGAWGDSGQNDNLVFSGAAYVFTRSGGHWQQQAYLTASNPNARDRFGVSVALSANGDTLAVGAEDERSRSTDPLDNGGVSNGAVYVFSRSSGHWQQQAYLKAANTDAMDRFGTSLALSGDGDTLAVGASGESGDGTSPSDNSRSTSGAVYVFKRSGGAWQERAYVKAPNADVNDGFGASVALSADGQALAVGAGGESSAATTVNGDASDNSVPGAGAAYLF
;
A
#
# COMPACT_ATOMS: atom_id res chain seq x y z
N MET A 1 -17.61 27.13 -44.76
CA MET A 1 -18.13 28.46 -44.36
C MET A 1 -17.83 28.59 -42.87
N GLN A 2 -16.67 29.15 -42.49
CA GLN A 2 -16.47 30.54 -42.01
C GLN A 2 -17.44 30.88 -40.86
N SER A 3 -17.03 31.28 -39.65
CA SER A 3 -16.09 32.35 -39.31
C SER A 3 -15.55 32.25 -37.87
N LEU A 4 -14.29 32.66 -37.70
CA LEU A 4 -13.60 33.02 -36.46
C LEU A 4 -14.17 34.30 -35.82
N SER A 5 -13.95 34.50 -34.52
CA SER A 5 -13.48 35.80 -34.01
C SER A 5 -12.78 35.67 -32.64
N SER A 6 -11.57 36.21 -32.61
CA SER A 6 -10.62 36.37 -31.51
C SER A 6 -10.69 37.81 -30.97
N PHE A 7 -10.43 38.05 -29.67
CA PHE A 7 -10.02 39.38 -29.21
C PHE A 7 -8.89 39.35 -28.17
N LEU A 8 -8.03 40.35 -28.33
CA LEU A 8 -6.65 40.49 -27.88
C LEU A 8 -6.45 40.97 -26.44
N ILE A 9 -5.27 40.60 -25.95
CA ILE A 9 -4.42 41.16 -24.88
C ILE A 9 -4.21 42.68 -25.00
N ARG A 10 -4.13 43.40 -23.87
CA ARG A 10 -3.30 44.62 -23.73
C ARG A 10 -2.63 44.71 -22.35
N THR A 11 -1.30 44.69 -22.37
CA THR A 11 -0.36 45.10 -21.32
C THR A 11 0.19 46.49 -21.70
N ALA A 12 0.42 47.38 -20.74
CA ALA A 12 1.29 48.55 -20.94
C ALA A 12 2.00 48.96 -19.64
N LEU A 13 3.32 48.76 -19.63
CA LEU A 13 4.33 49.36 -18.75
C LEU A 13 4.70 50.76 -19.29
N ILE A 14 4.93 51.75 -18.43
CA ILE A 14 5.79 52.91 -18.72
C ILE A 14 6.60 53.28 -17.47
N ALA A 15 7.90 53.49 -17.64
CA ALA A 15 8.90 53.84 -16.64
C ALA A 15 9.51 55.24 -16.88
N LEU A 16 9.85 55.94 -15.78
CA LEU A 16 10.90 56.98 -15.53
C LEU A 16 10.96 58.26 -16.43
N PRO A 17 11.67 59.37 -16.04
CA PRO A 17 12.78 59.48 -15.08
C PRO A 17 12.76 60.70 -14.10
N ALA A 18 13.78 60.71 -13.23
CA ALA A 18 14.14 61.73 -12.24
C ALA A 18 14.82 62.98 -12.83
N LEU A 19 14.80 64.09 -12.06
CA LEU A 19 15.70 65.24 -12.22
C LEU A 19 15.98 65.91 -10.86
N LEU A 20 17.27 66.09 -10.56
CA LEU A 20 17.85 66.86 -9.46
C LEU A 20 18.01 68.34 -9.85
N GLY A 21 17.92 69.25 -8.88
CA GLY A 21 18.33 70.66 -9.00
C GLY A 21 18.21 71.41 -7.67
N ALA A 22 19.31 72.02 -7.22
CA ALA A 22 19.56 72.50 -5.87
C ALA A 22 19.32 74.02 -5.64
N CYS A 23 19.47 74.40 -4.36
CA CYS A 23 19.87 75.69 -3.78
C CYS A 23 18.79 76.71 -3.32
N GLY A 24 18.78 76.96 -2.00
CA GLY A 24 19.03 78.31 -1.47
C GLY A 24 18.00 78.91 -0.51
N GLY A 25 18.46 79.29 0.69
CA GLY A 25 17.94 80.47 1.41
C GLY A 25 17.32 80.20 2.78
N GLY A 26 18.04 80.55 3.85
CA GLY A 26 17.62 80.39 5.23
C GLY A 26 16.67 81.48 5.74
N GLY A 27 16.08 81.20 6.90
CA GLY A 27 15.28 82.11 7.70
C GLY A 27 14.93 81.43 9.02
N GLU A 28 15.68 81.76 10.07
CA GLU A 28 15.45 81.31 11.44
C GLU A 28 14.08 81.76 11.95
N LEU A 29 13.27 80.81 12.43
CA LEU A 29 12.21 81.06 13.40
C LEU A 29 12.22 79.91 14.41
N SER A 30 12.82 80.19 15.57
CA SER A 30 12.83 79.36 16.75
C SER A 30 11.43 79.27 17.36
N ILE A 31 10.78 78.12 17.22
CA ILE A 31 9.60 77.75 18.02
C ILE A 31 10.03 76.62 18.95
N VAL A 32 10.13 76.92 20.23
CA VAL A 32 10.34 75.91 21.28
C VAL A 32 9.03 75.15 21.43
N SER A 33 8.94 74.00 20.76
CA SER A 33 7.92 72.99 21.03
C SER A 33 8.56 71.88 21.85
N SER A 34 8.20 71.82 23.13
CA SER A 34 8.44 70.67 23.99
C SER A 34 7.54 69.52 23.55
N GLY A 35 7.93 68.84 22.47
CA GLY A 35 7.37 67.56 22.08
C GLY A 35 8.27 66.45 22.63
N GLN A 36 7.90 65.86 23.77
CA GLN A 36 8.34 64.50 24.07
C GLN A 36 7.84 63.63 22.92
N ALA A 37 8.75 63.26 22.01
CA ALA A 37 8.54 62.12 21.15
C ALA A 37 8.53 60.89 22.05
N THR A 38 7.35 60.52 22.55
CA THR A 38 7.11 59.14 22.93
C THR A 38 7.19 58.34 21.64
N THR A 39 8.37 57.78 21.37
CA THR A 39 8.47 56.65 20.46
C THR A 39 7.44 55.64 20.93
N ALA A 40 6.38 55.43 20.14
CA ALA A 40 5.55 54.26 20.31
C ALA A 40 6.51 53.06 20.40
N PRO A 41 6.35 52.13 21.35
CA PRO A 41 7.19 50.94 21.35
C PRO A 41 6.99 50.33 19.97
N GLU A 42 8.09 50.17 19.22
CA GLU A 42 8.08 49.27 18.09
C GLU A 42 7.49 47.98 18.65
N THR A 43 6.33 47.57 18.16
CA THR A 43 5.76 46.27 18.48
C THR A 43 6.67 45.27 17.80
N THR A 44 7.85 45.05 18.37
CA THR A 44 8.79 44.02 17.96
C THR A 44 8.01 42.73 18.15
N GLY A 45 7.67 42.09 17.03
CA GLY A 45 7.02 40.79 17.08
C GLY A 45 7.83 39.80 17.91
N PRO A 46 7.26 38.64 18.27
CA PRO A 46 7.95 37.64 19.05
C PRO A 46 9.26 37.23 18.36
N GLN A 47 10.26 36.81 19.14
CA GLN A 47 11.53 36.37 18.57
C GLN A 47 11.35 35.12 17.69
N ALA A 48 12.30 34.86 16.79
CA ALA A 48 12.28 33.63 16.01
C ALA A 48 12.50 32.42 16.94
N PRO A 49 11.62 31.40 16.94
CA PRO A 49 11.87 30.18 17.70
C PRO A 49 13.06 29.40 17.11
N THR A 50 13.72 28.61 17.95
CA THR A 50 14.72 27.62 17.50
C THR A 50 14.07 26.24 17.49
N LEU A 51 13.77 25.74 16.29
CA LEU A 51 13.07 24.48 16.09
C LEU A 51 14.07 23.31 15.98
N SER A 52 13.71 22.17 16.54
CA SER A 52 14.36 20.86 16.32
C SER A 52 13.32 19.83 15.90
N LEU A 53 13.74 18.85 15.10
CA LEU A 53 12.89 17.78 14.56
C LEU A 53 13.58 16.42 14.66
N THR A 54 12.92 15.48 15.32
CA THR A 54 13.37 14.08 15.47
C THR A 54 12.20 13.11 15.28
N PRO A 55 12.34 12.01 14.50
CA PRO A 55 11.39 10.91 14.54
C PRO A 55 11.41 10.25 15.92
N THR A 56 10.25 9.93 16.49
CA THR A 56 10.15 9.39 17.87
C THR A 56 9.32 8.13 18.00
N ALA A 57 8.48 7.84 17.01
CA ALA A 57 7.72 6.60 16.90
C ALA A 57 7.39 6.35 15.42
N ILE A 58 6.77 5.20 15.16
CA ILE A 58 6.34 4.82 13.82
C ILE A 58 5.39 5.90 13.28
N LYS A 59 5.78 6.55 12.18
CA LYS A 59 5.03 7.65 11.54
C LYS A 59 4.77 8.86 12.44
N THR A 60 5.69 9.16 13.35
CA THR A 60 5.57 10.30 14.27
C THR A 60 6.85 11.14 14.29
N PHE A 61 6.68 12.43 14.01
CA PHE A 61 7.73 13.44 14.08
C PHE A 61 7.54 14.30 15.33
N ARG A 62 8.55 14.34 16.20
CA ARG A 62 8.59 15.24 17.35
C ARG A 62 9.32 16.52 17.00
N PHE A 63 8.63 17.61 17.25
CA PHE A 63 9.15 18.97 17.20
C PHE A 63 9.39 19.48 18.61
N THR A 64 10.53 20.11 18.86
CA THR A 64 10.84 20.77 20.14
C THR A 64 11.42 22.15 19.91
N TRP A 65 11.10 23.08 20.81
CA TRP A 65 11.64 24.45 20.80
C TRP A 65 11.62 25.03 22.23
N THR A 66 12.40 26.08 22.44
CA THR A 66 12.30 26.88 23.66
C THR A 66 11.16 27.88 23.52
N ASP A 67 10.40 28.05 24.60
CA ASP A 67 9.32 29.02 24.65
C ASP A 67 9.79 30.46 24.33
N VAL A 68 8.98 31.20 23.56
CA VAL A 68 9.28 32.50 22.97
C VAL A 68 8.35 33.56 23.56
N ALA A 69 8.82 34.27 24.57
CA ALA A 69 8.00 35.24 25.32
C ALA A 69 7.17 36.21 24.44
N GLY A 70 5.89 36.35 24.79
CA GLY A 70 4.97 37.36 24.23
C GLY A 70 4.18 36.89 23.01
N GLU A 71 4.34 35.63 22.64
CA GLU A 71 3.54 34.92 21.67
C GLU A 71 2.14 34.59 22.21
N THR A 72 1.17 34.55 21.31
CA THR A 72 -0.20 34.12 21.58
C THR A 72 -0.46 32.70 21.11
N ASN A 73 0.37 32.19 20.20
CA ASN A 73 0.35 30.85 19.64
C ASN A 73 1.59 30.59 18.79
N TYR A 74 1.81 29.31 18.47
CA TYR A 74 2.72 28.90 17.42
C TYR A 74 1.97 28.33 16.21
N ARG A 75 2.58 28.41 15.03
CA ARG A 75 2.13 27.70 13.82
C ARG A 75 3.27 26.84 13.31
N LEU A 76 3.05 25.54 13.23
CA LEU A 76 3.96 24.61 12.55
C LEU A 76 3.56 24.58 11.07
N LEU A 77 4.51 24.84 10.18
CA LEU A 77 4.30 24.76 8.75
C LEU A 77 5.21 23.71 8.12
N GLU A 78 4.69 23.04 7.10
CA GLU A 78 5.36 22.01 6.31
C GLU A 78 5.49 22.47 4.86
N ASP A 79 6.69 22.30 4.32
CA ASP A 79 6.96 22.21 2.89
C ASP A 79 7.22 20.72 2.57
N PRO A 80 6.22 19.99 2.05
CA PRO A 80 6.21 18.53 2.07
C PRO A 80 7.26 17.91 1.13
N ASP A 81 7.64 18.59 0.06
CA ASP A 81 8.63 18.12 -0.93
C ASP A 81 9.88 19.02 -1.02
N GLY A 82 9.93 20.08 -0.20
CA GLY A 82 11.04 21.05 -0.17
C GLY A 82 11.00 22.08 -1.30
N THR A 83 9.94 22.11 -2.10
CA THR A 83 9.77 22.99 -3.27
C THR A 83 8.38 23.60 -3.42
N SER A 84 7.34 22.94 -2.89
CA SER A 84 5.94 23.36 -2.94
C SER A 84 5.65 24.54 -2.01
N GLY A 85 6.55 24.80 -1.06
CA GLY A 85 6.45 25.91 -0.11
C GLY A 85 5.65 25.54 1.14
N TYR A 86 5.69 26.44 2.13
CA TYR A 86 5.19 26.17 3.47
C TYR A 86 3.67 26.36 3.61
N SER A 87 3.00 25.36 4.19
CA SER A 87 1.59 25.40 4.57
C SER A 87 1.39 24.98 6.03
N PRO A 88 0.43 25.57 6.78
CA PRO A 88 0.22 25.21 8.19
C PRO A 88 -0.26 23.76 8.36
N VAL A 89 0.40 23.02 9.25
CA VAL A 89 0.03 21.65 9.66
C VAL A 89 -0.44 21.57 11.12
N ALA A 90 -0.08 22.55 11.95
CA ALA A 90 -0.63 22.67 13.30
C ALA A 90 -0.67 24.13 13.78
N ILE A 91 -1.66 24.43 14.62
CA ILE A 91 -1.71 25.64 15.44
C ILE A 91 -1.59 25.18 16.88
N LEU A 92 -0.60 25.69 17.59
CA LEU A 92 -0.22 25.25 18.92
C LEU A 92 -0.44 26.40 19.92
N PRO A 93 -0.86 26.11 21.16
CA PRO A 93 -1.10 27.15 22.15
C PRO A 93 0.20 27.90 22.50
N ALA A 94 0.06 29.09 23.09
CA ALA A 94 1.17 29.76 23.78
C ALA A 94 1.79 28.85 24.86
N ASP A 95 3.04 29.11 25.23
CA ASP A 95 3.83 28.35 26.20
C ASP A 95 4.14 26.89 25.79
N ALA A 96 3.66 26.42 24.62
CA ALA A 96 4.00 25.11 24.11
C ALA A 96 5.49 25.05 23.78
N THR A 97 6.13 23.91 24.09
CA THR A 97 7.57 23.67 23.85
C THR A 97 7.84 22.42 23.03
N GLN A 98 6.78 21.66 22.72
CA GLN A 98 6.86 20.45 21.92
C GLN A 98 5.55 20.15 21.20
N HIS A 99 5.64 19.40 20.10
CA HIS A 99 4.50 18.87 19.37
C HIS A 99 4.88 17.57 18.66
N ASP A 100 4.04 16.55 18.76
CA ASP A 100 4.15 15.33 17.98
C ASP A 100 3.17 15.40 16.80
N LEU A 101 3.73 15.42 15.59
CA LEU A 101 2.97 15.28 14.35
C LEU A 101 2.87 13.79 14.03
N GLU A 102 1.69 13.22 14.24
CA GLU A 102 1.39 11.82 13.96
C GLU A 102 0.83 11.62 12.55
N GLY A 103 0.91 10.39 12.03
CA GLY A 103 0.30 10.03 10.75
C GLY A 103 1.10 10.53 9.55
N VAL A 104 2.39 10.82 9.74
CA VAL A 104 3.27 11.24 8.66
C VAL A 104 3.45 10.07 7.68
N PHE A 105 3.05 10.28 6.42
CA PHE A 105 3.33 9.34 5.35
C PHE A 105 4.78 9.51 4.88
N LEU A 106 5.67 8.68 5.43
CA LEU A 106 7.12 8.82 5.27
C LEU A 106 7.63 8.83 3.82
N PRO A 107 7.07 8.04 2.88
CA PRO A 107 7.58 7.97 1.51
C PRO A 107 7.61 9.33 0.80
N GLU A 108 6.69 10.23 1.16
CA GLU A 108 6.60 11.57 0.57
C GLU A 108 7.28 12.66 1.40
N ARG A 109 8.01 12.31 2.46
CA ARG A 109 8.66 13.29 3.36
C ARG A 109 10.18 13.22 3.35
N VAL A 110 10.75 12.54 2.35
CA VAL A 110 12.21 12.46 2.13
C VAL A 110 12.86 13.83 2.02
N ASN A 111 12.20 14.76 1.32
CA ASN A 111 12.70 16.11 1.09
C ASN A 111 11.97 17.18 1.91
N ALA A 112 11.14 16.77 2.88
CA ALA A 112 10.29 17.68 3.63
C ALA A 112 11.12 18.65 4.48
N ARG A 113 10.59 19.87 4.63
CA ARG A 113 11.13 20.92 5.49
C ARG A 113 10.04 21.48 6.37
N TYR A 114 10.41 21.89 7.57
CA TYR A 114 9.47 22.45 8.55
C TYR A 114 9.99 23.76 9.11
N ILE A 115 9.07 24.68 9.39
CA ILE A 115 9.33 25.91 10.15
C ILE A 115 8.30 26.05 11.25
N LEU A 116 8.69 26.68 12.35
CA LEU A 116 7.78 27.09 13.40
C LEU A 116 7.69 28.62 13.40
N GLN A 117 6.47 29.14 13.40
CA GLN A 117 6.22 30.56 13.57
C GLN A 117 5.76 30.82 14.99
N ALA A 118 6.43 31.71 15.72
CA ALA A 118 5.88 32.32 16.93
C ALA A 118 5.04 33.52 16.50
N CYS A 119 3.80 33.63 16.97
CA CYS A 119 2.86 34.65 16.52
C CYS A 119 2.33 35.47 17.70
N GLN A 120 2.24 36.79 17.54
CA GLN A 120 1.55 37.70 18.44
C GLN A 120 0.46 38.44 17.64
N GLY A 121 -0.78 37.96 17.74
CA GLY A 121 -1.86 38.43 16.88
C GLY A 121 -1.60 38.10 15.40
N ALA A 122 -1.50 39.12 14.55
CA ALA A 122 -1.26 38.95 13.11
C ALA A 122 0.24 38.89 12.73
N THR A 123 1.14 39.27 13.65
CA THR A 123 2.58 39.33 13.39
C THR A 123 3.21 38.01 13.80
N CYS A 124 3.92 37.36 12.87
CA CYS A 124 4.58 36.08 13.12
C CYS A 124 6.05 36.15 12.69
N THR A 125 6.93 35.52 13.48
CA THR A 125 8.36 35.37 13.18
C THR A 125 8.68 33.89 13.04
N ALA A 126 9.29 33.49 11.91
CA ALA A 126 9.60 32.10 11.62
C ALA A 126 10.99 31.68 12.15
N SER A 127 11.12 30.42 12.55
CA SER A 127 12.39 29.75 12.77
C SER A 127 13.18 29.59 11.47
N ALA A 128 14.45 29.20 11.60
CA ALA A 128 15.14 28.54 10.49
C ALA A 128 14.38 27.26 10.10
N ALA A 129 14.44 26.91 8.81
CA ALA A 129 13.91 25.65 8.33
C ALA A 129 14.72 24.48 8.87
N VAL A 130 14.03 23.44 9.33
CA VAL A 130 14.63 22.16 9.70
C VAL A 130 14.19 21.08 8.74
N SER A 131 15.11 20.19 8.42
CA SER A 131 14.80 18.86 7.88
C SER A 131 14.95 17.84 9.00
N VAL A 132 14.52 16.60 8.75
CA VAL A 132 14.69 15.52 9.72
C VAL A 132 16.19 15.37 10.05
N SER A 133 16.54 15.52 11.33
CA SER A 133 17.95 15.55 11.78
C SER A 133 18.63 14.18 11.84
N GLY A 134 17.87 13.10 11.65
CA GLY A 134 18.32 11.71 11.57
C GLY A 134 17.73 10.98 10.35
N PRO A 135 18.05 9.69 10.14
CA PRO A 135 17.53 8.97 9.00
C PRO A 135 16.02 8.74 9.17
N LEU A 136 15.24 9.04 8.14
CA LEU A 136 13.79 8.81 8.11
C LEU A 136 13.39 7.37 8.42
N SER A 137 14.33 6.42 8.27
CA SER A 137 14.17 5.03 8.67
C SER A 137 13.80 4.85 10.14
N GLN A 138 14.13 5.79 11.04
CA GLN A 138 13.68 5.73 12.44
C GLN A 138 12.17 5.91 12.59
N GLY A 139 11.49 6.51 11.61
CA GLY A 139 10.05 6.59 11.56
C GLY A 139 9.39 5.33 11.00
N VAL A 140 10.16 4.42 10.38
CA VAL A 140 9.63 3.21 9.73
C VAL A 140 9.39 2.15 10.80
N GLY A 141 8.19 1.58 10.81
CA GLY A 141 7.90 0.41 11.64
C GLY A 141 8.59 -0.82 11.08
N TYR A 142 9.26 -1.59 11.93
CA TYR A 142 9.87 -2.88 11.61
C TYR A 142 9.17 -3.96 12.43
N MET A 143 8.26 -4.68 11.80
CA MET A 143 7.41 -5.70 12.41
C MET A 143 8.01 -7.08 12.17
N LYS A 144 8.01 -7.90 13.22
CA LYS A 144 8.58 -9.24 13.24
C LYS A 144 7.67 -10.22 13.97
N ALA A 145 7.80 -11.50 13.64
CA ALA A 145 7.15 -12.57 14.37
C ALA A 145 7.54 -12.56 15.87
N LEU A 146 6.73 -13.20 16.70
CA LEU A 146 7.08 -13.45 18.12
C LEU A 146 8.22 -14.48 18.24
N ASN A 147 8.25 -15.43 17.31
CA ASN A 147 9.21 -16.50 17.15
C ASN A 147 9.76 -16.40 15.74
N ALA A 148 10.91 -15.76 15.58
CA ALA A 148 11.55 -15.62 14.28
C ALA A 148 12.45 -16.83 14.03
N ASP A 149 12.01 -17.76 13.18
CA ASP A 149 12.80 -18.92 12.78
C ASP A 149 13.08 -18.95 11.26
N SER A 150 14.06 -19.77 10.88
CA SER A 150 14.54 -19.81 9.50
C SER A 150 13.44 -20.28 8.55
N ASN A 151 13.21 -19.52 7.48
CA ASN A 151 12.18 -19.75 6.47
C ASN A 151 10.72 -19.65 6.93
N ASP A 152 10.45 -19.00 8.07
CA ASP A 152 9.07 -18.72 8.50
C ASP A 152 8.33 -17.76 7.54
N ARG A 153 9.10 -16.93 6.82
CA ARG A 153 8.61 -15.99 5.79
C ARG A 153 7.54 -15.04 6.32
N PHE A 154 7.74 -14.49 7.51
CA PHE A 154 6.91 -13.41 8.01
C PHE A 154 6.91 -12.25 7.01
N GLY A 155 5.74 -11.71 6.68
CA GLY A 155 5.60 -10.69 5.62
C GLY A 155 5.35 -11.26 4.22
N VAL A 156 5.18 -12.58 4.06
CA VAL A 156 4.75 -13.16 2.79
C VAL A 156 3.38 -12.61 2.33
N ALA A 157 2.53 -12.23 3.27
CA ALA A 157 1.28 -11.52 3.05
C ALA A 157 1.09 -10.46 4.13
N VAL A 158 0.58 -9.28 3.74
CA VAL A 158 0.21 -8.19 4.65
C VAL A 158 -1.20 -7.70 4.32
N ALA A 159 -1.96 -7.32 5.35
CA ALA A 159 -3.27 -6.68 5.20
C ALA A 159 -3.43 -5.57 6.24
N LEU A 160 -3.96 -4.41 5.83
CA LEU A 160 -4.08 -3.21 6.66
C LEU A 160 -5.54 -2.75 6.70
N SER A 161 -6.03 -2.33 7.88
CA SER A 161 -7.37 -1.77 8.02
C SER A 161 -7.48 -0.40 7.34
N ALA A 162 -8.70 0.05 7.06
CA ALA A 162 -8.93 1.28 6.30
C ALA A 162 -8.35 2.53 6.99
N ASN A 163 -8.33 2.56 8.33
CA ASN A 163 -7.71 3.62 9.12
C ASN A 163 -6.19 3.45 9.35
N GLY A 164 -5.59 2.35 8.90
CA GLY A 164 -4.17 2.09 9.07
C GLY A 164 -3.74 1.66 10.48
N ASP A 165 -4.66 1.35 11.40
CA ASP A 165 -4.34 1.03 12.80
C ASP A 165 -4.34 -0.47 13.15
N THR A 166 -4.75 -1.34 12.24
CA THR A 166 -4.67 -2.81 12.40
C THR A 166 -3.94 -3.41 11.22
N LEU A 167 -2.85 -4.11 11.50
CA LEU A 167 -2.00 -4.78 10.51
C LEU A 167 -2.02 -6.28 10.81
N ALA A 168 -2.38 -7.10 9.83
CA ALA A 168 -2.20 -8.54 9.86
C ALA A 168 -1.02 -8.93 8.97
N VAL A 169 -0.14 -9.81 9.47
CA VAL A 169 1.04 -10.28 8.75
C VAL A 169 1.11 -11.81 8.80
N GLY A 170 1.23 -12.42 7.64
CA GLY A 170 1.34 -13.87 7.49
C GLY A 170 2.79 -14.35 7.59
N ALA A 171 2.98 -15.51 8.21
CA ALA A 171 4.23 -16.26 8.26
C ALA A 171 3.92 -17.72 7.87
N SER A 172 3.79 -17.96 6.57
CA SER A 172 3.31 -19.26 6.05
C SER A 172 4.28 -20.43 6.27
N GLY A 173 5.54 -20.15 6.59
CA GLY A 173 6.55 -21.16 6.92
C GLY A 173 6.64 -21.49 8.41
N GLU A 174 5.95 -20.74 9.25
CA GLU A 174 6.00 -20.88 10.72
C GLU A 174 5.59 -22.30 11.16
N SER A 175 6.30 -22.84 12.14
CA SER A 175 6.29 -24.29 12.41
C SER A 175 5.69 -24.71 13.76
N SER A 176 5.08 -23.79 14.51
CA SER A 176 4.49 -24.13 15.82
C SER A 176 3.21 -24.92 15.75
N GLN A 177 2.99 -25.72 16.81
CA GLN A 177 1.68 -26.31 17.10
C GLN A 177 0.99 -25.55 18.22
N GLY A 178 -0.28 -25.22 17.99
CA GLY A 178 -1.15 -24.71 19.05
C GLY A 178 -0.64 -23.41 19.70
N ALA A 179 -0.60 -23.40 21.04
CA ALA A 179 -0.46 -22.19 21.84
C ALA A 179 0.99 -21.78 22.15
N ASP A 180 1.95 -22.72 22.14
CA ASP A 180 3.36 -22.40 22.39
C ASP A 180 4.00 -21.88 21.09
N PRO A 181 4.39 -20.59 21.01
CA PRO A 181 5.05 -20.06 19.82
C PRO A 181 6.46 -20.60 19.60
N LEU A 182 7.09 -21.25 20.58
CA LEU A 182 8.45 -21.79 20.44
C LEU A 182 8.47 -23.26 20.03
N ASP A 183 7.30 -23.88 19.92
CA ASP A 183 7.18 -25.18 19.29
C ASP A 183 7.54 -25.04 17.80
N ASN A 184 8.34 -25.96 17.27
CA ASN A 184 8.74 -26.02 15.86
C ASN A 184 8.57 -27.43 15.29
N SER A 185 7.59 -28.17 15.80
CA SER A 185 7.38 -29.58 15.45
C SER A 185 6.47 -29.81 14.24
N LEU A 186 5.89 -28.76 13.64
CA LEU A 186 4.92 -28.87 12.53
C LEU A 186 5.27 -27.94 11.36
N ASP A 187 6.28 -28.39 10.61
CA ASP A 187 6.92 -27.68 9.51
C ASP A 187 5.91 -27.01 8.57
N GLY A 188 5.99 -25.68 8.42
CA GLY A 188 5.18 -24.91 7.48
C GLY A 188 3.67 -24.98 7.72
N SER A 189 3.23 -25.23 8.95
CA SER A 189 1.80 -25.14 9.31
C SER A 189 1.26 -23.71 9.23
N GLY A 190 2.14 -22.72 9.46
CA GLY A 190 1.93 -21.31 9.24
C GLY A 190 1.19 -20.59 10.37
N ALA A 191 1.40 -19.29 10.47
CA ALA A 191 0.77 -18.41 11.47
C ALA A 191 0.42 -17.03 10.90
N VAL A 192 -0.42 -16.30 11.61
CA VAL A 192 -0.69 -14.88 11.36
C VAL A 192 -0.51 -14.07 12.63
N TYR A 193 0.14 -12.92 12.52
CA TYR A 193 0.36 -11.99 13.62
C TYR A 193 -0.44 -10.72 13.37
N VAL A 194 -1.26 -10.33 14.34
CA VAL A 194 -2.07 -9.12 14.28
C VAL A 194 -1.46 -8.09 15.20
N PHE A 195 -1.09 -6.95 14.63
CA PHE A 195 -0.60 -5.77 15.34
C PHE A 195 -1.67 -4.69 15.33
N THR A 196 -1.75 -3.96 16.44
CA THR A 196 -2.67 -2.82 16.56
C THR A 196 -1.96 -1.59 17.08
N ARG A 197 -2.33 -0.43 16.53
CA ARG A 197 -1.87 0.86 16.99
C ARG A 197 -2.81 1.42 18.06
N THR A 198 -2.25 1.80 19.20
CA THR A 198 -2.95 2.53 20.27
C THR A 198 -2.05 3.62 20.80
N ASN A 199 -2.55 4.87 20.87
CA ASN A 199 -1.77 6.04 21.31
C ASN A 199 -0.40 6.13 20.60
N ALA A 200 -0.44 6.20 19.26
CA ALA A 200 0.72 6.23 18.37
C ALA A 200 1.67 5.00 18.41
N THR A 201 1.45 4.04 19.30
CA THR A 201 2.35 2.90 19.53
C THR A 201 1.76 1.61 18.98
N TRP A 202 2.58 0.82 18.29
CA TRP A 202 2.19 -0.48 17.76
C TRP A 202 2.49 -1.60 18.75
N HIS A 203 1.54 -2.52 18.89
CA HIS A 203 1.68 -3.68 19.77
C HIS A 203 1.24 -4.93 19.03
N LEU A 204 1.98 -6.03 19.23
CA LEU A 204 1.49 -7.36 18.86
C LEU A 204 0.27 -7.68 19.74
N GLN A 205 -0.88 -7.85 19.12
CA GLN A 205 -2.13 -8.16 19.79
C GLN A 205 -2.41 -9.66 19.85
N ALA A 206 -2.20 -10.36 18.74
CA ALA A 206 -2.55 -11.76 18.63
C ALA A 206 -1.61 -12.50 17.68
N ARG A 207 -1.35 -13.76 18.01
CA ARG A 207 -0.88 -14.79 17.08
C ARG A 207 -2.05 -15.72 16.81
N LEU A 208 -2.38 -15.93 15.55
CA LEU A 208 -3.47 -16.78 15.09
C LEU A 208 -2.88 -18.02 14.41
N LYS A 209 -3.51 -19.16 14.67
CA LYS A 209 -3.22 -20.46 14.05
C LYS A 209 -4.53 -21.04 13.50
N ALA A 210 -4.43 -21.90 12.50
CA ALA A 210 -5.56 -22.75 12.09
C ALA A 210 -6.04 -23.60 13.30
N SER A 211 -7.33 -23.92 13.35
CA SER A 211 -7.90 -24.81 14.37
C SER A 211 -7.44 -26.27 14.27
N ASN A 212 -6.88 -26.65 13.11
CA ASN A 212 -6.49 -27.99 12.70
C ASN A 212 -5.16 -27.91 11.93
N PRO A 213 -4.09 -27.37 12.52
CA PRO A 213 -2.85 -27.16 11.78
C PRO A 213 -2.22 -28.52 11.42
N ASP A 214 -1.78 -28.66 10.17
CA ASP A 214 -0.92 -29.76 9.72
C ASP A 214 0.32 -29.21 9.00
N THR A 215 1.34 -30.06 8.89
CA THR A 215 2.55 -29.86 8.10
C THR A 215 2.23 -29.33 6.70
N TYR A 216 2.91 -28.25 6.32
CA TYR A 216 2.80 -27.60 5.02
C TYR A 216 1.42 -27.07 4.65
N ASP A 217 0.50 -26.86 5.60
CA ASP A 217 -0.79 -26.21 5.34
C ASP A 217 -0.65 -24.75 4.90
N ARG A 218 0.45 -24.11 5.31
CA ARG A 218 0.81 -22.73 4.93
C ARG A 218 -0.26 -21.70 5.31
N PHE A 219 -0.85 -21.85 6.50
CA PHE A 219 -1.77 -20.86 7.04
C PHE A 219 -1.10 -19.47 7.09
N GLY A 220 -1.79 -18.44 6.63
CA GLY A 220 -1.23 -17.10 6.52
C GLY A 220 -0.51 -16.82 5.19
N GLY A 221 -0.61 -17.73 4.21
CA GLY A 221 -0.08 -17.50 2.85
C GLY A 221 -0.83 -16.41 2.07
N SER A 222 -2.06 -16.09 2.46
CA SER A 222 -2.87 -14.99 1.92
C SER A 222 -3.77 -14.42 3.02
N LEU A 223 -4.07 -13.12 2.95
CA LEU A 223 -4.83 -12.39 3.96
C LEU A 223 -5.80 -11.42 3.33
N ALA A 224 -6.97 -11.21 3.96
CA ALA A 224 -7.85 -10.08 3.71
C ALA A 224 -8.45 -9.58 5.03
N LEU A 225 -8.43 -8.27 5.26
CA LEU A 225 -8.88 -7.62 6.49
C LEU A 225 -10.01 -6.63 6.17
N SER A 226 -11.08 -6.62 6.96
CA SER A 226 -12.17 -5.65 6.81
C SER A 226 -11.73 -4.22 7.14
N ALA A 227 -12.48 -3.23 6.66
CA ALA A 227 -12.14 -1.82 6.82
C ALA A 227 -12.01 -1.41 8.30
N ASP A 228 -12.86 -1.96 9.16
CA ASP A 228 -12.85 -1.74 10.61
C ASP A 228 -11.76 -2.52 11.37
N GLY A 229 -11.01 -3.39 10.68
CA GLY A 229 -9.95 -4.21 11.27
C GLY A 229 -10.44 -5.37 12.15
N ASN A 230 -11.73 -5.73 12.10
CA ASN A 230 -12.31 -6.74 13.00
C ASN A 230 -12.66 -8.08 12.35
N THR A 231 -12.59 -8.21 11.03
CA THR A 231 -12.79 -9.49 10.33
C THR A 231 -11.59 -9.79 9.45
N LEU A 232 -10.94 -10.93 9.69
CA LEU A 232 -9.74 -11.35 8.98
C LEU A 232 -10.01 -12.71 8.33
N ALA A 233 -9.87 -12.79 7.01
CA ALA A 233 -9.82 -14.06 6.28
C ALA A 233 -8.36 -14.45 6.05
N VAL A 234 -8.06 -15.74 6.26
CA VAL A 234 -6.72 -16.30 6.17
C VAL A 234 -6.72 -17.55 5.29
N GLY A 235 -5.87 -17.58 4.27
CA GLY A 235 -5.71 -18.75 3.40
C GLY A 235 -4.69 -19.73 3.95
N ALA A 236 -4.97 -21.03 3.74
CA ALA A 236 -4.06 -22.14 3.98
C ALA A 236 -4.07 -23.03 2.73
N THR A 237 -3.29 -22.66 1.72
CA THR A 237 -3.33 -23.31 0.39
C THR A 237 -2.82 -24.74 0.38
N GLY A 238 -2.03 -25.11 1.39
CA GLY A 238 -1.49 -26.46 1.54
C GLY A 238 -2.45 -27.45 2.19
N GLU A 239 -3.52 -26.96 2.81
CA GLU A 239 -4.51 -27.74 3.55
C GLU A 239 -5.10 -28.85 2.67
N ARG A 240 -5.25 -30.06 3.26
CA ARG A 240 -5.46 -31.31 2.52
C ARG A 240 -6.88 -31.88 2.63
N SER A 241 -7.79 -31.25 3.34
CA SER A 241 -9.18 -31.70 3.43
C SER A 241 -9.85 -31.70 2.07
N ARG A 242 -10.57 -32.79 1.79
CA ARG A 242 -11.42 -32.92 0.61
C ARG A 242 -12.85 -32.51 0.90
N SER A 243 -13.20 -32.25 2.17
CA SER A 243 -14.53 -31.86 2.59
C SER A 243 -14.49 -30.72 3.61
N ALA A 244 -15.66 -30.34 4.12
CA ALA A 244 -15.79 -29.39 5.21
C ALA A 244 -15.42 -29.97 6.59
N ASP A 245 -15.10 -31.27 6.68
CA ASP A 245 -14.49 -31.86 7.87
C ASP A 245 -13.01 -31.44 7.95
N PRO A 246 -12.60 -30.62 8.92
CA PRO A 246 -11.23 -30.15 9.05
C PRO A 246 -10.23 -31.23 9.51
N LEU A 247 -10.69 -32.43 9.87
CA LEU A 247 -9.83 -33.54 10.26
C LEU A 247 -9.51 -34.49 9.09
N ASP A 248 -10.07 -34.23 7.92
CA ASP A 248 -9.76 -34.99 6.71
C ASP A 248 -8.41 -34.52 6.14
N ASN A 249 -7.37 -35.37 6.14
CA ASN A 249 -6.09 -35.05 5.51
C ASN A 249 -5.79 -35.95 4.30
N SER A 250 -6.84 -36.42 3.60
CA SER A 250 -6.70 -37.38 2.50
C SER A 250 -6.41 -36.76 1.12
N GLY A 251 -6.39 -35.44 1.01
CA GLY A 251 -6.11 -34.71 -0.22
C GLY A 251 -4.66 -34.24 -0.39
N SER A 252 -4.46 -33.27 -1.27
CA SER A 252 -3.15 -32.66 -1.54
C SER A 252 -3.37 -31.23 -2.03
N ARG A 253 -3.04 -30.24 -1.19
CA ARG A 253 -3.16 -28.80 -1.50
C ARG A 253 -4.53 -28.42 -2.07
N ASN A 254 -5.59 -28.97 -1.48
CA ASN A 254 -6.96 -28.61 -1.80
C ASN A 254 -7.22 -27.15 -1.40
N GLY A 255 -6.61 -26.73 -0.29
CA GLY A 255 -6.65 -25.38 0.24
C GLY A 255 -7.90 -25.12 1.08
N ALA A 256 -7.77 -24.26 2.09
CA ALA A 256 -8.86 -23.83 2.95
C ALA A 256 -8.76 -22.35 3.29
N VAL A 257 -9.88 -21.77 3.75
CA VAL A 257 -9.92 -20.41 4.27
C VAL A 257 -10.54 -20.39 5.66
N TYR A 258 -9.89 -19.69 6.56
CA TYR A 258 -10.34 -19.49 7.94
C TYR A 258 -10.76 -18.04 8.10
N VAL A 259 -11.92 -17.81 8.70
CA VAL A 259 -12.38 -16.45 9.00
C VAL A 259 -12.33 -16.24 10.50
N PHE A 260 -11.63 -15.21 10.94
CA PHE A 260 -11.56 -14.78 12.33
C PHE A 260 -12.33 -13.48 12.50
N SER A 261 -12.97 -13.32 13.67
CA SER A 261 -13.56 -12.05 14.09
C SER A 261 -12.95 -11.59 15.40
N ARG A 262 -12.83 -10.27 15.54
CA ARG A 262 -12.35 -9.62 16.75
C ARG A 262 -13.52 -8.98 17.49
N SER A 263 -13.63 -9.30 18.76
CA SER A 263 -14.60 -8.67 19.67
C SER A 263 -13.95 -8.41 21.02
N SER A 264 -14.13 -7.20 21.55
CA SER A 264 -13.52 -6.77 22.83
C SER A 264 -12.02 -7.04 22.93
N GLY A 265 -11.30 -6.88 21.81
CA GLY A 265 -9.85 -7.09 21.74
C GLY A 265 -9.40 -8.54 21.50
N ALA A 266 -10.29 -9.54 21.59
CA ALA A 266 -9.96 -10.94 21.38
C ALA A 266 -10.36 -11.42 19.98
N TRP A 267 -9.46 -12.15 19.33
CA TRP A 267 -9.70 -12.80 18.05
C TRP A 267 -10.22 -14.23 18.27
N GLN A 268 -11.23 -14.63 17.50
CA GLN A 268 -11.80 -15.97 17.53
C GLN A 268 -12.07 -16.46 16.11
N GLN A 269 -11.80 -17.73 15.84
CA GLN A 269 -12.17 -18.34 14.56
C GLN A 269 -13.69 -18.44 14.49
N GLN A 270 -14.27 -17.77 13.48
CA GLN A 270 -15.69 -17.77 13.20
C GLN A 270 -16.06 -18.87 12.18
N ALA A 271 -15.20 -19.15 11.20
CA ALA A 271 -15.52 -20.11 10.15
C ALA A 271 -14.30 -20.83 9.58
N TYR A 272 -14.56 -22.01 9.02
CA TYR A 272 -13.68 -22.80 8.16
C TYR A 272 -14.43 -23.01 6.83
N LEU A 273 -13.86 -22.56 5.73
CA LEU A 273 -14.49 -22.52 4.41
C LEU A 273 -13.72 -23.40 3.42
N LYS A 274 -14.49 -24.12 2.59
CA LYS A 274 -14.01 -25.02 1.55
C LYS A 274 -14.81 -24.83 0.27
N ALA A 275 -14.16 -25.06 -0.87
CA ALA A 275 -14.85 -25.26 -2.13
C ALA A 275 -15.81 -26.47 -2.03
N PHE A 276 -16.98 -26.41 -2.65
CA PHE A 276 -17.93 -27.53 -2.65
C PHE A 276 -17.49 -28.67 -3.59
N ASN A 277 -16.65 -28.35 -4.58
CA ASN A 277 -16.15 -29.23 -5.63
C ASN A 277 -14.64 -29.48 -5.51
N THR A 278 -14.13 -29.62 -4.27
CA THR A 278 -12.70 -29.75 -3.95
C THR A 278 -11.92 -30.64 -4.93
N GLY A 279 -10.92 -30.06 -5.59
CA GLY A 279 -9.94 -30.75 -6.42
C GLY A 279 -8.57 -30.78 -5.77
N LEU A 280 -7.79 -31.79 -6.16
CA LEU A 280 -6.39 -31.88 -5.75
C LEU A 280 -5.64 -30.73 -6.41
N TYR A 281 -4.82 -30.03 -5.63
CA TYR A 281 -4.02 -28.90 -6.08
C TYR A 281 -4.81 -27.68 -6.53
N ASP A 282 -6.12 -27.58 -6.27
CA ASP A 282 -6.92 -26.40 -6.62
C ASP A 282 -6.46 -25.13 -5.88
N GLN A 283 -5.78 -25.30 -4.74
CA GLN A 283 -5.24 -24.21 -3.91
C GLN A 283 -6.30 -23.17 -3.50
N PHE A 284 -7.49 -23.62 -3.12
CA PHE A 284 -8.54 -22.73 -2.61
C PHE A 284 -8.01 -21.86 -1.46
N GLY A 285 -8.15 -20.54 -1.59
CA GLY A 285 -7.56 -19.59 -0.65
C GLY A 285 -6.20 -19.03 -1.07
N ASN A 286 -5.75 -19.22 -2.31
CA ASN A 286 -4.50 -18.61 -2.82
C ASN A 286 -4.57 -17.07 -2.82
N SER A 287 -5.75 -16.49 -3.04
CA SER A 287 -6.01 -15.06 -2.98
C SER A 287 -7.34 -14.80 -2.28
N LEU A 288 -7.39 -13.75 -1.46
CA LEU A 288 -8.57 -13.38 -0.68
C LEU A 288 -8.86 -11.89 -0.84
N ALA A 289 -10.16 -11.53 -0.86
CA ALA A 289 -10.61 -10.15 -0.73
C ALA A 289 -11.86 -10.09 0.14
N LEU A 290 -11.89 -9.17 1.10
CA LEU A 290 -13.07 -8.85 1.91
C LEU A 290 -13.59 -7.47 1.52
N ASN A 291 -14.91 -7.29 1.52
CA ASN A 291 -15.49 -5.95 1.44
C ASN A 291 -15.31 -5.19 2.77
N ALA A 292 -15.67 -3.90 2.79
CA ALA A 292 -15.41 -3.03 3.94
C ALA A 292 -16.11 -3.52 5.22
N ASN A 293 -17.31 -4.07 5.10
CA ASN A 293 -18.11 -4.59 6.22
C ASN A 293 -17.65 -5.98 6.71
N GLY A 294 -16.74 -6.64 5.99
CA GLY A 294 -16.27 -7.99 6.32
C GLY A 294 -17.35 -9.07 6.20
N ASP A 295 -18.36 -8.87 5.35
CA ASP A 295 -19.47 -9.80 5.16
C ASP A 295 -19.55 -10.41 3.76
N THR A 296 -18.74 -9.94 2.81
CA THR A 296 -18.57 -10.56 1.49
C THR A 296 -17.11 -10.89 1.28
N LEU A 297 -16.82 -12.16 1.00
CA LEU A 297 -15.48 -12.71 0.83
C LEU A 297 -15.36 -13.36 -0.54
N ALA A 298 -14.44 -12.89 -1.37
CA ALA A 298 -14.04 -13.54 -2.61
C ALA A 298 -12.78 -14.39 -2.36
N ILE A 299 -12.79 -15.63 -2.85
CA ILE A 299 -11.73 -16.61 -2.64
C ILE A 299 -11.30 -17.16 -3.99
N GLY A 300 -10.03 -16.98 -4.33
CA GLY A 300 -9.41 -17.60 -5.50
C GLY A 300 -9.11 -19.09 -5.30
N ALA A 301 -9.18 -19.84 -6.41
CA ALA A 301 -8.67 -21.19 -6.56
C ALA A 301 -8.08 -21.31 -7.96
N GLU A 302 -6.89 -20.75 -8.16
CA GLU A 302 -6.25 -20.59 -9.49
C GLU A 302 -6.07 -21.90 -10.27
N ALA A 303 -5.96 -23.02 -9.58
CA ALA A 303 -5.67 -24.32 -10.18
C ALA A 303 -6.90 -25.24 -10.28
N GLU A 304 -8.08 -24.72 -9.91
CA GLU A 304 -9.35 -25.38 -10.14
C GLU A 304 -9.49 -25.74 -11.62
N SER A 305 -9.99 -26.95 -11.90
CA SER A 305 -9.81 -27.58 -13.22
C SER A 305 -11.12 -27.92 -13.97
N SER A 306 -12.25 -27.36 -13.54
CA SER A 306 -13.54 -27.61 -14.18
C SER A 306 -13.84 -26.66 -15.34
N SER A 307 -14.74 -27.08 -16.22
CA SER A 307 -15.26 -26.29 -17.34
C SER A 307 -16.25 -25.19 -16.91
N GLY A 308 -16.76 -25.27 -15.67
CA GLY A 308 -17.83 -24.41 -15.16
C GLY A 308 -19.24 -24.90 -15.50
N THR A 309 -19.43 -25.65 -16.61
CA THR A 309 -20.73 -26.27 -16.94
C THR A 309 -21.03 -27.49 -16.08
N ASP A 310 -20.00 -28.27 -15.76
CA ASP A 310 -20.03 -29.29 -14.72
C ASP A 310 -18.93 -28.93 -13.71
N PRO A 311 -19.26 -28.46 -12.50
CA PRO A 311 -18.24 -28.04 -11.53
C PRO A 311 -17.40 -29.22 -10.99
N TYR A 312 -17.74 -30.46 -11.31
CA TYR A 312 -16.99 -31.64 -10.88
C TYR A 312 -16.12 -32.25 -11.98
N ASP A 313 -16.25 -31.79 -13.22
CA ASP A 313 -15.35 -32.22 -14.28
C ASP A 313 -13.93 -31.66 -14.04
N ARG A 314 -12.93 -32.38 -14.53
CA ARG A 314 -11.51 -32.00 -14.38
C ARG A 314 -10.84 -31.93 -15.73
N SER A 315 -11.59 -31.39 -16.69
CA SER A 315 -11.28 -31.39 -18.12
C SER A 315 -10.37 -30.22 -18.52
N LEU A 316 -10.41 -29.12 -17.77
CA LEU A 316 -9.68 -27.88 -18.06
C LEU A 316 -8.69 -27.56 -16.95
N MET A 317 -7.58 -28.29 -16.93
CA MET A 317 -6.49 -28.15 -15.95
C MET A 317 -6.10 -26.67 -15.72
N ALA A 318 -6.19 -26.24 -14.46
CA ALA A 318 -5.84 -24.89 -14.02
C ALA A 318 -6.52 -23.75 -14.81
N SER A 319 -7.75 -23.98 -15.25
CA SER A 319 -8.61 -22.91 -15.77
C SER A 319 -9.00 -21.90 -14.67
N GLY A 320 -9.02 -22.35 -13.42
CA GLY A 320 -9.15 -21.53 -12.22
C GLY A 320 -10.58 -21.06 -11.92
N ALA A 321 -10.86 -20.72 -10.67
CA ALA A 321 -12.18 -20.29 -10.22
C ALA A 321 -12.12 -19.23 -9.12
N VAL A 322 -13.25 -18.53 -8.92
CA VAL A 322 -13.48 -17.69 -7.74
C VAL A 322 -14.78 -18.08 -7.06
N TYR A 323 -14.73 -18.21 -5.73
CA TYR A 323 -15.89 -18.49 -4.89
C TYR A 323 -16.22 -17.26 -4.08
N VAL A 324 -17.46 -16.78 -4.17
CA VAL A 324 -17.94 -15.64 -3.39
C VAL A 324 -18.82 -16.17 -2.27
N PHE A 325 -18.43 -15.88 -1.03
CA PHE A 325 -19.21 -16.18 0.17
C PHE A 325 -19.80 -14.90 0.75
N SER A 326 -21.02 -15.00 1.28
CA SER A 326 -21.65 -13.93 2.04
C SER A 326 -21.97 -14.39 3.46
N ARG A 327 -21.79 -13.50 4.43
CA ARG A 327 -22.10 -13.73 5.84
C ARG A 327 -23.48 -13.18 6.19
N SER A 328 -24.32 -14.02 6.80
CA SER A 328 -25.56 -13.61 7.46
C SER A 328 -25.53 -14.06 8.92
N GLY A 329 -25.49 -13.09 9.84
CA GLY A 329 -25.21 -13.38 11.25
C GLY A 329 -23.81 -13.99 11.42
N SER A 330 -23.72 -15.19 11.99
CA SER A 330 -22.45 -15.92 12.13
C SER A 330 -22.15 -16.87 10.96
N ALA A 331 -23.13 -17.15 10.09
CA ALA A 331 -23.02 -18.17 9.05
C ALA A 331 -22.50 -17.58 7.73
N TRP A 332 -21.48 -18.23 7.17
CA TRP A 332 -20.99 -17.96 5.83
C TRP A 332 -21.63 -18.93 4.84
N GLN A 333 -22.11 -18.41 3.72
CA GLN A 333 -22.80 -19.19 2.70
C GLN A 333 -22.20 -18.89 1.33
N LEU A 334 -22.00 -19.92 0.51
CA LEU A 334 -21.58 -19.76 -0.87
C LEU A 334 -22.70 -19.02 -1.63
N GLN A 335 -22.35 -17.88 -2.19
CA GLN A 335 -23.25 -17.03 -2.94
C GLN A 335 -23.03 -17.18 -4.45
N ALA A 336 -21.79 -17.40 -4.89
CA ALA A 336 -21.48 -17.64 -6.29
C ALA A 336 -20.20 -18.47 -6.48
N PHE A 337 -20.17 -19.19 -7.60
CA PHE A 337 -19.00 -19.83 -8.19
C PHE A 337 -18.79 -19.22 -9.57
N LEU A 338 -17.64 -18.61 -9.78
CA LEU A 338 -17.31 -17.80 -10.95
C LEU A 338 -16.15 -18.43 -11.71
N LYS A 339 -16.28 -18.42 -13.04
CA LYS A 339 -15.27 -18.86 -14.01
C LYS A 339 -15.03 -17.74 -15.02
N ALA A 340 -13.90 -17.80 -15.70
CA ALA A 340 -13.69 -17.02 -16.92
C ALA A 340 -14.76 -17.39 -17.97
N SER A 341 -15.06 -16.48 -18.89
CA SER A 341 -15.89 -16.77 -20.06
C SER A 341 -15.25 -16.14 -21.30
N PRO A 342 -14.68 -16.92 -22.23
CA PRO A 342 -14.56 -18.38 -22.21
C PRO A 342 -13.70 -18.92 -21.05
N THR A 343 -13.84 -20.20 -20.71
CA THR A 343 -12.99 -20.91 -19.75
C THR A 343 -11.97 -21.72 -20.54
N ASP A 344 -10.67 -21.42 -20.42
CA ASP A 344 -9.64 -22.13 -21.17
C ASP A 344 -8.56 -22.75 -20.25
N LEU A 345 -7.74 -23.62 -20.84
CA LEU A 345 -6.69 -24.35 -20.14
C LEU A 345 -5.61 -23.40 -19.65
N GLN A 346 -5.20 -23.55 -18.38
CA GLN A 346 -4.07 -22.80 -17.81
C GLN A 346 -4.25 -21.28 -17.81
N ASP A 347 -5.49 -20.78 -17.77
CA ASP A 347 -5.75 -19.34 -17.60
C ASP A 347 -5.40 -18.85 -16.18
N PHE A 348 -5.43 -19.76 -15.20
CA PHE A 348 -5.24 -19.47 -13.78
C PHE A 348 -6.20 -18.38 -13.26
N PHE A 349 -7.46 -18.39 -13.72
CA PHE A 349 -8.47 -17.46 -13.24
C PHE A 349 -8.63 -17.55 -11.71
N GLY A 350 -8.64 -16.41 -11.02
CA GLY A 350 -8.64 -16.39 -9.55
C GLY A 350 -7.24 -16.39 -8.94
N PHE A 351 -6.18 -16.24 -9.74
CA PHE A 351 -4.81 -16.04 -9.25
C PHE A 351 -4.71 -14.87 -8.27
N ARG A 352 -5.39 -13.76 -8.58
CA ARG A 352 -5.59 -12.63 -7.65
C ARG A 352 -7.02 -12.14 -7.73
N VAL A 353 -7.54 -11.68 -6.59
CA VAL A 353 -8.89 -11.10 -6.49
C VAL A 353 -8.85 -9.79 -5.70
N ALA A 354 -9.72 -8.84 -6.07
CA ALA A 354 -9.94 -7.60 -5.33
C ALA A 354 -11.44 -7.24 -5.32
N LEU A 355 -11.97 -6.81 -4.17
CA LEU A 355 -13.38 -6.41 -4.00
C LEU A 355 -13.48 -4.91 -3.71
N SER A 356 -14.54 -4.28 -4.21
CA SER A 356 -14.92 -2.93 -3.81
C SER A 356 -15.39 -2.90 -2.34
N ALA A 357 -15.44 -1.71 -1.74
CA ALA A 357 -15.88 -1.56 -0.35
C ALA A 357 -17.31 -2.05 -0.11
N SER A 358 -18.21 -1.92 -1.10
CA SER A 358 -19.57 -2.47 -1.02
C SER A 358 -19.60 -3.99 -1.16
N GLY A 359 -18.62 -4.59 -1.84
CA GLY A 359 -18.61 -6.01 -2.19
C GLY A 359 -19.39 -6.32 -3.48
N ASP A 360 -19.73 -5.31 -4.28
CA ASP A 360 -20.52 -5.49 -5.52
C ASP A 360 -19.69 -5.43 -6.81
N THR A 361 -18.42 -5.04 -6.74
CA THR A 361 -17.50 -5.11 -7.87
C THR A 361 -16.30 -5.97 -7.48
N LEU A 362 -16.01 -6.97 -8.31
CA LEU A 362 -14.93 -7.94 -8.11
C LEU A 362 -14.02 -7.89 -9.33
N ALA A 363 -12.73 -7.64 -9.13
CA ALA A 363 -11.70 -7.82 -10.15
C ALA A 363 -11.01 -9.17 -9.93
N VAL A 364 -10.74 -9.89 -11.01
CA VAL A 364 -10.10 -11.20 -10.99
C VAL A 364 -8.98 -11.25 -12.02
N GLY A 365 -7.77 -11.60 -11.59
CA GLY A 365 -6.62 -11.82 -12.44
C GLY A 365 -6.56 -13.25 -12.99
N ALA A 366 -6.16 -13.38 -14.26
CA ALA A 366 -5.92 -14.63 -14.98
C ALA A 366 -4.64 -14.47 -15.82
N TRP A 367 -3.48 -14.57 -15.17
CA TRP A 367 -2.20 -14.26 -15.82
C TRP A 367 -1.83 -15.23 -16.94
N GLY A 368 -2.44 -16.42 -16.96
CA GLY A 368 -2.22 -17.43 -17.99
C GLY A 368 -3.15 -17.33 -19.19
N ASP A 369 -4.11 -16.41 -19.18
CA ASP A 369 -4.97 -16.17 -20.35
C ASP A 369 -4.11 -15.88 -21.59
N SER A 370 -4.44 -16.54 -22.70
CA SER A 370 -3.63 -16.51 -23.93
C SER A 370 -4.26 -15.65 -25.04
N GLY A 371 -5.21 -14.80 -24.67
CA GLY A 371 -5.94 -13.91 -25.56
C GLY A 371 -6.92 -14.65 -26.47
N GLN A 372 -7.55 -13.91 -27.38
CA GLN A 372 -8.50 -14.49 -28.33
C GLN A 372 -7.79 -15.47 -29.29
N ASN A 373 -8.23 -16.73 -29.28
CA ASN A 373 -7.68 -17.83 -30.08
C ASN A 373 -6.27 -18.30 -29.68
N ASP A 374 -5.86 -18.08 -28.42
CA ASP A 374 -4.62 -18.62 -27.83
C ASP A 374 -3.31 -18.27 -28.56
N ASN A 375 -3.29 -17.14 -29.26
CA ASN A 375 -2.12 -16.72 -30.05
C ASN A 375 -1.07 -15.92 -29.26
N LEU A 376 -1.42 -15.46 -28.06
CA LEU A 376 -0.57 -14.66 -27.17
C LEU A 376 -0.36 -15.40 -25.86
N VAL A 377 0.29 -16.57 -25.92
CA VAL A 377 0.48 -17.48 -24.78
C VAL A 377 0.90 -16.73 -23.51
N PHE A 378 0.08 -16.82 -22.47
CA PHE A 378 0.30 -16.18 -21.17
C PHE A 378 0.48 -14.65 -21.23
N SER A 379 -0.15 -13.96 -22.20
CA SER A 379 -0.23 -12.50 -22.18
C SER A 379 -1.02 -11.99 -20.96
N GLY A 380 -1.99 -12.79 -20.52
CA GLY A 380 -2.79 -12.58 -19.33
C GLY A 380 -3.98 -11.65 -19.54
N ALA A 381 -4.94 -11.72 -18.60
CA ALA A 381 -6.16 -10.93 -18.59
C ALA A 381 -6.61 -10.58 -17.16
N ALA A 382 -7.48 -9.58 -17.07
CA ALA A 382 -8.25 -9.28 -15.87
C ALA A 382 -9.75 -9.21 -16.20
N TYR A 383 -10.56 -9.80 -15.34
CA TYR A 383 -12.01 -9.84 -15.49
C TYR A 383 -12.65 -8.99 -14.41
N VAL A 384 -13.69 -8.24 -14.76
CA VAL A 384 -14.50 -7.50 -13.79
C VAL A 384 -15.88 -8.12 -13.74
N PHE A 385 -16.31 -8.49 -12.55
CA PHE A 385 -17.66 -8.95 -12.25
C PHE A 385 -18.39 -7.91 -11.42
N THR A 386 -19.69 -7.79 -11.66
CA THR A 386 -20.57 -6.91 -10.88
C THR A 386 -21.76 -7.68 -10.34
N ARG A 387 -22.13 -7.38 -9.10
CA ARG A 387 -23.29 -7.96 -8.43
C ARG A 387 -24.50 -7.04 -8.59
N SER A 388 -25.61 -7.59 -9.08
CA SER A 388 -26.90 -6.92 -9.14
C SER A 388 -28.03 -7.90 -8.84
N GLY A 389 -28.97 -7.50 -7.98
CA GLY A 389 -30.08 -8.36 -7.56
C GLY A 389 -29.63 -9.70 -6.93
N GLY A 390 -28.45 -9.74 -6.31
CA GLY A 390 -27.88 -10.96 -5.74
C GLY A 390 -27.11 -11.85 -6.73
N HIS A 391 -27.08 -11.51 -8.02
CA HIS A 391 -26.41 -12.27 -9.07
C HIS A 391 -25.13 -11.58 -9.52
N TRP A 392 -24.06 -12.36 -9.68
CA TRP A 392 -22.80 -11.90 -10.25
C TRP A 392 -22.81 -12.10 -11.77
N GLN A 393 -22.33 -11.10 -12.50
CA GLN A 393 -22.20 -11.14 -13.95
C GLN A 393 -20.85 -10.57 -14.37
N GLN A 394 -20.20 -11.21 -15.33
CA GLN A 394 -19.00 -10.65 -15.96
C GLN A 394 -19.39 -9.38 -16.70
N GLN A 395 -18.79 -8.27 -16.30
CA GLN A 395 -18.99 -6.97 -16.91
C GLN A 395 -17.92 -6.67 -17.97
N ALA A 396 -16.66 -7.04 -17.69
CA ALA A 396 -15.56 -6.74 -18.59
C ALA A 396 -14.51 -7.84 -18.62
N TYR A 397 -13.84 -7.93 -19.77
CA TYR A 397 -12.60 -8.64 -20.02
C TYR A 397 -11.58 -7.59 -20.44
N LEU A 398 -10.49 -7.47 -19.70
CA LEU A 398 -9.47 -6.43 -19.86
C LEU A 398 -8.13 -7.09 -20.19
N THR A 399 -7.45 -6.56 -21.19
CA THR A 399 -6.09 -6.94 -21.58
C THR A 399 -5.20 -5.70 -21.60
N ALA A 400 -3.88 -5.91 -21.58
CA ALA A 400 -2.93 -4.83 -21.88
C ALA A 400 -3.21 -4.21 -23.26
N SER A 401 -2.90 -2.93 -23.43
CA SER A 401 -2.98 -2.23 -24.74
C SER A 401 -1.86 -2.61 -25.71
N ASN A 402 -0.79 -3.21 -25.19
CA ASN A 402 0.41 -3.68 -25.90
C ASN A 402 0.73 -5.12 -25.50
N PRO A 403 -0.19 -6.08 -25.65
CA PRO A 403 0.00 -7.42 -25.10
C PRO A 403 1.08 -8.18 -25.87
N ASN A 404 2.04 -8.76 -25.16
CA ASN A 404 2.97 -9.75 -25.71
C ASN A 404 2.87 -11.06 -24.95
N ALA A 405 3.35 -12.13 -25.60
CA ALA A 405 3.43 -13.43 -24.98
C ALA A 405 4.28 -13.38 -23.70
N ARG A 406 3.72 -13.96 -22.63
CA ARG A 406 4.32 -14.08 -21.30
C ARG A 406 4.53 -12.76 -20.56
N ASP A 407 3.77 -11.71 -20.88
CA ASP A 407 3.78 -10.47 -20.08
C ASP A 407 3.03 -10.63 -18.74
N ARG A 408 2.18 -11.67 -18.63
CA ARG A 408 1.45 -12.06 -17.41
C ARG A 408 0.56 -10.95 -16.83
N PHE A 409 -0.12 -10.21 -17.68
CA PHE A 409 -1.12 -9.24 -17.25
C PHE A 409 -2.19 -9.90 -16.35
N GLY A 410 -2.51 -9.30 -15.21
CA GLY A 410 -3.42 -9.90 -14.23
C GLY A 410 -2.73 -10.74 -13.15
N VAL A 411 -1.40 -10.74 -13.10
CA VAL A 411 -0.64 -11.35 -11.97
C VAL A 411 -0.92 -10.65 -10.64
N SER A 412 -1.33 -9.38 -10.68
CA SER A 412 -1.77 -8.58 -9.55
C SER A 412 -2.93 -7.68 -9.95
N VAL A 413 -3.87 -7.45 -9.03
CA VAL A 413 -5.02 -6.55 -9.22
C VAL A 413 -5.29 -5.75 -7.94
N ALA A 414 -5.67 -4.49 -8.06
CA ALA A 414 -6.13 -3.65 -6.95
C ALA A 414 -7.30 -2.76 -7.39
N LEU A 415 -8.34 -2.66 -6.57
CA LEU A 415 -9.61 -2.01 -6.90
C LEU A 415 -9.95 -0.93 -5.86
N SER A 416 -10.40 0.23 -6.31
CA SER A 416 -10.79 1.34 -5.42
C SER A 416 -12.07 1.02 -4.64
N ALA A 417 -12.34 1.76 -3.56
CA ALA A 417 -13.49 1.49 -2.69
C ALA A 417 -14.82 1.60 -3.44
N ASN A 418 -14.95 2.53 -4.38
CA ASN A 418 -16.13 2.68 -5.24
C ASN A 418 -16.21 1.66 -6.39
N GLY A 419 -15.15 0.88 -6.65
CA GLY A 419 -15.11 -0.11 -7.72
C GLY A 419 -14.91 0.47 -9.13
N ASP A 420 -14.49 1.73 -9.25
CA ASP A 420 -14.38 2.44 -10.54
C ASP A 420 -12.94 2.65 -11.02
N THR A 421 -11.92 2.39 -10.19
CA THR A 421 -10.51 2.42 -10.59
C THR A 421 -9.86 1.08 -10.30
N LEU A 422 -9.27 0.45 -11.32
CA LEU A 422 -8.62 -0.84 -11.26
C LEU A 422 -7.18 -0.72 -11.76
N ALA A 423 -6.22 -1.09 -10.93
CA ALA A 423 -4.83 -1.27 -11.34
C ALA A 423 -4.55 -2.76 -11.60
N VAL A 424 -3.85 -3.08 -12.68
CA VAL A 424 -3.49 -4.44 -13.07
C VAL A 424 -2.00 -4.51 -13.40
N GLY A 425 -1.28 -5.45 -12.78
CA GLY A 425 0.15 -5.65 -13.02
C GLY A 425 0.41 -6.66 -14.13
N ALA A 426 1.54 -6.47 -14.81
CA ALA A 426 2.12 -7.37 -15.80
C ALA A 426 3.63 -7.44 -15.51
N GLU A 427 4.03 -8.25 -14.52
CA GLU A 427 5.38 -8.22 -13.95
C GLU A 427 6.47 -8.68 -14.94
N ASP A 428 6.10 -9.41 -16.00
CA ASP A 428 7.02 -9.93 -17.01
C ASP A 428 7.04 -9.10 -18.31
N GLU A 429 6.31 -7.99 -18.34
CA GLU A 429 6.34 -7.01 -19.43
C GLU A 429 7.78 -6.48 -19.67
N ARG A 430 8.17 -6.27 -20.92
CA ARG A 430 9.59 -6.12 -21.33
C ARG A 430 9.97 -4.73 -21.83
N SER A 431 9.09 -3.74 -21.80
CA SER A 431 9.46 -2.36 -22.12
C SER A 431 10.45 -1.84 -21.08
N ARG A 432 11.48 -1.09 -21.49
CA ARG A 432 12.43 -0.43 -20.57
C ARG A 432 12.03 0.98 -20.19
N SER A 433 10.96 1.50 -20.78
CA SER A 433 10.52 2.88 -20.61
C SER A 433 9.00 2.98 -20.72
N THR A 434 8.49 4.21 -20.69
CA THR A 434 7.08 4.50 -20.89
C THR A 434 6.62 4.37 -22.36
N ASP A 435 7.51 4.05 -23.31
CA ASP A 435 7.12 3.65 -24.66
C ASP A 435 6.62 2.19 -24.65
N PRO A 436 5.30 1.95 -24.81
CA PRO A 436 4.72 0.61 -24.71
C PRO A 436 5.05 -0.28 -25.93
N LEU A 437 5.72 0.25 -26.96
CA LEU A 437 6.14 -0.52 -28.13
C LEU A 437 7.55 -1.11 -27.98
N ASP A 438 8.29 -0.75 -26.94
CA ASP A 438 9.55 -1.40 -26.61
C ASP A 438 9.28 -2.80 -26.06
N ASN A 439 9.83 -3.84 -26.67
CA ASN A 439 9.72 -5.22 -26.16
C ASN A 439 11.10 -5.88 -26.09
N GLY A 440 12.15 -5.08 -25.89
CA GLY A 440 13.53 -5.57 -25.90
C GLY A 440 14.06 -6.03 -24.54
N GLY A 441 13.35 -5.78 -23.44
CA GLY A 441 13.78 -6.03 -22.06
C GLY A 441 13.55 -7.46 -21.56
N VAL A 442 13.66 -7.64 -20.25
CA VAL A 442 13.49 -8.93 -19.57
C VAL A 442 12.83 -8.69 -18.22
N SER A 443 11.54 -9.01 -18.11
CA SER A 443 10.76 -8.90 -16.86
C SER A 443 10.95 -7.58 -16.13
N ASN A 444 10.88 -6.48 -16.88
CA ASN A 444 10.96 -5.13 -16.36
C ASN A 444 9.68 -4.77 -15.59
N GLY A 445 8.54 -5.27 -16.07
CA GLY A 445 7.24 -5.19 -15.44
C GLY A 445 6.52 -3.87 -15.67
N ALA A 446 5.19 -3.89 -15.74
CA ALA A 446 4.36 -2.71 -15.95
C ALA A 446 3.07 -2.76 -15.13
N VAL A 447 2.43 -1.60 -14.95
CA VAL A 447 1.09 -1.50 -14.37
C VAL A 447 0.17 -0.71 -15.30
N TYR A 448 -1.05 -1.20 -15.45
CA TYR A 448 -2.08 -0.59 -16.26
C TYR A 448 -3.22 -0.15 -15.35
N VAL A 449 -3.61 1.13 -15.43
CA VAL A 449 -4.72 1.65 -14.65
C VAL A 449 -5.93 1.82 -15.57
N PHE A 450 -7.05 1.24 -15.18
CA PHE A 450 -8.33 1.34 -15.86
C PHE A 450 -9.31 2.14 -15.01
N SER A 451 -10.13 2.95 -15.68
CA SER A 451 -11.25 3.67 -15.06
C SER A 451 -12.58 3.21 -15.65
N ARG A 452 -13.59 3.08 -14.80
CA ARG A 452 -14.96 2.78 -15.20
C ARG A 452 -15.77 4.07 -15.32
N SER A 453 -16.42 4.24 -16.45
CA SER A 453 -17.36 5.35 -16.67
C SER A 453 -18.58 4.84 -17.45
N SER A 454 -19.77 5.17 -16.96
CA SER A 454 -21.05 4.72 -17.56
C SER A 454 -21.10 3.21 -17.84
N GLY A 455 -20.50 2.40 -16.96
CA GLY A 455 -20.45 0.95 -17.09
C GLY A 455 -19.34 0.41 -18.01
N HIS A 456 -18.57 1.26 -18.68
CA HIS A 456 -17.47 0.84 -19.56
C HIS A 456 -16.12 1.08 -18.90
N TRP A 457 -15.23 0.09 -19.02
CA TRP A 457 -13.85 0.19 -18.57
C TRP A 457 -12.94 0.65 -19.70
N GLN A 458 -12.05 1.60 -19.41
CA GLN A 458 -11.05 2.10 -20.35
C GLN A 458 -9.71 2.22 -19.65
N GLN A 459 -8.63 1.85 -20.34
CA GLN A 459 -7.29 2.09 -19.85
C GLN A 459 -7.03 3.59 -19.81
N GLN A 460 -6.68 4.09 -18.63
CA GLN A 460 -6.35 5.48 -18.37
C GLN A 460 -4.83 5.71 -18.37
N ALA A 461 -4.05 4.74 -17.89
CA ALA A 461 -2.60 4.88 -17.78
C ALA A 461 -1.83 3.57 -18.00
N TYR A 462 -0.58 3.72 -18.43
CA TYR A 462 0.48 2.71 -18.45
C TYR A 462 1.62 3.28 -17.60
N LEU A 463 2.01 2.55 -16.56
CA LEU A 463 2.94 3.00 -15.54
C LEU A 463 4.19 2.11 -15.53
N LYS A 464 5.33 2.76 -15.34
CA LYS A 464 6.66 2.17 -15.20
C LYS A 464 7.41 2.87 -14.08
N ALA A 465 8.30 2.14 -13.42
CA ALA A 465 9.27 2.74 -12.50
C ALA A 465 10.21 3.68 -13.28
N ALA A 466 10.59 4.81 -12.67
CA ALA A 466 11.55 5.73 -13.28
C ALA A 466 12.93 5.11 -13.53
N ASN A 467 13.33 4.14 -12.70
CA ASN A 467 14.58 3.39 -12.76
C ASN A 467 14.36 1.93 -13.19
N THR A 468 13.56 1.71 -14.24
CA THR A 468 13.25 0.36 -14.73
C THR A 468 14.52 -0.39 -15.18
N ASP A 469 14.83 -1.51 -14.52
CA ASP A 469 15.91 -2.44 -14.86
C ASP A 469 15.40 -3.87 -15.09
N ALA A 470 16.27 -4.71 -15.64
CA ALA A 470 15.93 -6.09 -15.98
C ALA A 470 15.69 -6.91 -14.70
N MET A 471 14.63 -7.71 -14.71
CA MET A 471 14.18 -8.56 -13.60
C MET A 471 13.65 -7.82 -12.36
N ASP A 472 13.44 -6.50 -12.41
CA ASP A 472 12.83 -5.74 -11.31
C ASP A 472 11.40 -6.19 -11.01
N ARG A 473 10.69 -6.67 -12.04
CA ARG A 473 9.31 -7.16 -11.96
C ARG A 473 8.35 -6.15 -11.35
N PHE A 474 8.42 -4.91 -11.83
CA PHE A 474 7.48 -3.87 -11.43
C PHE A 474 6.03 -4.31 -11.68
N GLY A 475 5.18 -4.25 -10.66
CA GLY A 475 3.80 -4.73 -10.73
C GLY A 475 3.56 -6.12 -10.17
N THR A 476 4.54 -6.76 -9.52
CA THR A 476 4.34 -8.05 -8.82
C THR A 476 3.27 -7.96 -7.71
N SER A 477 3.14 -6.82 -7.04
CA SER A 477 2.09 -6.58 -6.04
C SER A 477 1.54 -5.16 -6.16
N LEU A 478 0.26 -4.97 -5.82
CA LEU A 478 -0.45 -3.70 -5.95
C LEU A 478 -1.34 -3.44 -4.74
N ALA A 479 -1.41 -2.18 -4.30
CA ALA A 479 -2.43 -1.69 -3.38
C ALA A 479 -2.90 -0.31 -3.83
N LEU A 480 -4.21 -0.06 -3.78
CA LEU A 480 -4.84 1.18 -4.22
C LEU A 480 -5.64 1.77 -3.05
N SER A 481 -5.54 3.09 -2.84
CA SER A 481 -6.32 3.80 -1.84
C SER A 481 -7.82 3.76 -2.15
N GLY A 482 -8.64 4.05 -1.15
CA GLY A 482 -10.10 3.99 -1.26
C GLY A 482 -10.66 4.96 -2.31
N ASP A 483 -10.07 6.14 -2.44
CA ASP A 483 -10.40 7.13 -3.48
C ASP A 483 -9.90 6.75 -4.89
N GLY A 484 -8.97 5.80 -5.00
CA GLY A 484 -8.38 5.38 -6.27
C GLY A 484 -7.25 6.29 -6.77
N ASP A 485 -6.76 7.22 -5.94
CA ASP A 485 -5.78 8.25 -6.36
C ASP A 485 -4.36 8.01 -5.84
N THR A 486 -4.12 7.05 -4.95
CA THR A 486 -2.78 6.63 -4.49
C THR A 486 -2.59 5.14 -4.73
N LEU A 487 -1.55 4.79 -5.49
CA LEU A 487 -1.21 3.42 -5.88
C LEU A 487 0.20 3.08 -5.37
N ALA A 488 0.32 2.02 -4.60
CA ALA A 488 1.61 1.42 -4.26
C ALA A 488 1.87 0.22 -5.18
N VAL A 489 3.06 0.15 -5.75
CA VAL A 489 3.49 -0.90 -6.70
C VAL A 489 4.75 -1.56 -6.19
N GLY A 490 4.70 -2.87 -5.96
CA GLY A 490 5.88 -3.67 -5.62
C GLY A 490 6.71 -4.04 -6.86
N ALA A 491 8.02 -4.02 -6.69
CA ALA A 491 9.03 -4.52 -7.62
C ALA A 491 10.01 -5.38 -6.81
N SER A 492 9.58 -6.59 -6.44
CA SER A 492 10.33 -7.44 -5.49
C SER A 492 11.66 -7.97 -6.06
N GLY A 493 11.87 -7.85 -7.36
CA GLY A 493 13.14 -8.18 -8.02
C GLY A 493 14.12 -7.02 -8.10
N GLU A 494 13.70 -5.79 -7.78
CA GLU A 494 14.56 -4.60 -7.84
C GLU A 494 15.77 -4.78 -6.92
N SER A 495 16.93 -4.33 -7.39
CA SER A 495 18.19 -4.53 -6.70
C SER A 495 18.74 -3.19 -6.22
N GLY A 496 19.42 -3.18 -5.06
CA GLY A 496 20.05 -1.97 -4.52
C GLY A 496 19.92 -1.83 -3.01
N ASP A 497 20.69 -0.93 -2.40
CA ASP A 497 20.66 -0.64 -0.96
C ASP A 497 19.81 0.59 -0.60
N GLY A 498 19.23 1.27 -1.60
CA GLY A 498 18.40 2.47 -1.43
C GLY A 498 19.15 3.78 -1.33
N THR A 499 20.48 3.78 -1.51
CA THR A 499 21.28 5.03 -1.59
C THR A 499 21.08 5.78 -2.91
N SER A 500 20.69 5.07 -3.98
CA SER A 500 20.42 5.63 -5.31
C SER A 500 19.47 4.71 -6.08
N PRO A 501 18.52 5.24 -6.89
CA PRO A 501 17.68 4.41 -7.76
C PRO A 501 18.43 3.63 -8.84
N SER A 502 19.71 3.90 -9.07
CA SER A 502 20.54 3.15 -10.04
C SER A 502 21.51 2.18 -9.37
N ASP A 503 21.52 2.14 -8.03
CA ASP A 503 22.31 1.14 -7.32
C ASP A 503 21.72 -0.25 -7.58
N ASN A 504 22.59 -1.23 -7.81
CA ASN A 504 22.22 -2.63 -8.03
C ASN A 504 23.05 -3.57 -7.14
N SER A 505 23.60 -3.06 -6.02
CA SER A 505 24.55 -3.77 -5.15
C SER A 505 23.94 -4.92 -4.35
N ARG A 506 22.62 -4.87 -4.08
CA ARG A 506 21.87 -5.89 -3.34
C ARG A 506 20.84 -6.53 -4.25
N SER A 507 21.23 -7.62 -4.91
CA SER A 507 20.35 -8.35 -5.83
C SER A 507 19.03 -8.72 -5.16
N THR A 508 17.89 -8.46 -5.82
CA THR A 508 16.55 -8.88 -5.40
C THR A 508 16.19 -8.49 -3.96
N SER A 509 16.74 -7.36 -3.49
CA SER A 509 16.38 -6.76 -2.19
C SER A 509 14.97 -6.16 -2.21
N GLY A 510 14.50 -5.77 -3.39
CA GLY A 510 13.15 -5.31 -3.69
C GLY A 510 12.91 -3.83 -3.41
N ALA A 511 11.85 -3.29 -4.01
CA ALA A 511 11.41 -1.91 -3.84
C ALA A 511 9.88 -1.78 -3.93
N VAL A 512 9.37 -0.65 -3.46
CA VAL A 512 7.98 -0.20 -3.67
C VAL A 512 7.98 1.22 -4.23
N TYR A 513 7.12 1.46 -5.21
CA TYR A 513 6.90 2.76 -5.82
C TYR A 513 5.52 3.28 -5.45
N VAL A 514 5.42 4.55 -5.07
CA VAL A 514 4.14 5.20 -4.78
C VAL A 514 3.82 6.16 -5.91
N PHE A 515 2.69 5.94 -6.57
CA PHE A 515 2.14 6.83 -7.58
C PHE A 515 0.93 7.58 -7.02
N LYS A 516 0.81 8.87 -7.36
CA LYS A 516 -0.40 9.65 -7.10
C LYS A 516 -1.02 10.18 -8.38
N ARG A 517 -2.35 10.16 -8.41
CA ARG A 517 -3.15 10.76 -9.47
C ARG A 517 -3.50 12.19 -9.11
N SER A 518 -3.20 13.12 -10.00
CA SER A 518 -3.63 14.52 -9.88
C SER A 518 -3.99 15.07 -11.26
N GLY A 519 -5.14 15.74 -11.35
CA GLY A 519 -5.65 16.26 -12.64
C GLY A 519 -5.83 15.18 -13.72
N GLY A 520 -6.04 13.92 -13.33
CA GLY A 520 -6.16 12.78 -14.26
C GLY A 520 -4.83 12.11 -14.65
N ALA A 521 -3.68 12.69 -14.31
CA ALA A 521 -2.36 12.14 -14.60
C ALA A 521 -1.77 11.44 -13.38
N TRP A 522 -1.14 10.29 -13.59
CA TRP A 522 -0.39 9.56 -12.58
C TRP A 522 1.07 10.02 -12.57
N GLN A 523 1.63 10.24 -11.39
CA GLN A 523 3.03 10.63 -11.19
C GLN A 523 3.64 9.77 -10.10
N GLU A 524 4.85 9.26 -10.34
CA GLU A 524 5.65 8.64 -9.30
C GLU A 524 6.02 9.72 -8.26
N ARG A 525 5.74 9.45 -6.99
CA ARG A 525 5.97 10.35 -5.85
C ARG A 525 7.04 9.84 -4.92
N ALA A 526 7.27 8.53 -4.88
CA ALA A 526 8.28 7.92 -4.03
C ALA A 526 8.80 6.61 -4.61
N TYR A 527 10.08 6.35 -4.34
CA TYR A 527 10.78 5.07 -4.43
C TYR A 527 11.18 4.68 -3.01
N VAL A 528 10.75 3.51 -2.56
CA VAL A 528 10.82 3.07 -1.17
C VAL A 528 11.54 1.73 -1.09
N LYS A 529 12.52 1.66 -0.19
CA LYS A 529 13.23 0.42 0.16
C LYS A 529 13.23 0.17 1.66
N ALA A 530 13.44 -1.08 2.04
CA ALA A 530 13.68 -1.44 3.42
C ALA A 530 14.92 -0.68 3.95
N PRO A 531 14.89 -0.11 5.17
CA PRO A 531 16.06 0.51 5.79
C PRO A 531 17.27 -0.40 5.96
N ASN A 532 17.04 -1.71 5.97
CA ASN A 532 18.03 -2.77 6.12
C ASN A 532 18.04 -3.71 4.91
N ALA A 533 17.80 -3.16 3.70
CA ALA A 533 17.75 -3.94 2.47
C ALA A 533 19.00 -4.82 2.27
N ASP A 534 18.79 -6.13 2.09
CA ASP A 534 19.84 -7.09 1.75
C ASP A 534 19.40 -8.04 0.63
N VAL A 535 20.37 -8.83 0.16
CA VAL A 535 20.24 -9.74 -0.97
C VAL A 535 19.13 -10.77 -0.74
N ASN A 536 18.20 -10.87 -1.69
CA ASN A 536 17.03 -11.77 -1.68
C ASN A 536 15.95 -11.49 -0.60
N ASP A 537 15.95 -10.34 0.05
CA ASP A 537 14.89 -9.99 1.01
C ASP A 537 13.51 -9.85 0.36
N GLY A 538 13.48 -9.42 -0.91
CA GLY A 538 12.27 -9.32 -1.73
C GLY A 538 11.25 -8.32 -1.21
N PHE A 539 11.69 -7.19 -0.65
CA PHE A 539 10.81 -6.11 -0.19
C PHE A 539 9.83 -5.69 -1.30
N GLY A 540 8.54 -5.55 -0.97
CA GLY A 540 7.51 -5.26 -1.97
C GLY A 540 6.87 -6.50 -2.58
N ALA A 541 7.22 -7.71 -2.13
CA ALA A 541 6.51 -8.94 -2.52
C ALA A 541 5.03 -8.93 -2.11
N SER A 542 4.69 -8.24 -1.02
CA SER A 542 3.30 -7.94 -0.63
C SER A 542 3.20 -6.49 -0.15
N VAL A 543 2.10 -5.81 -0.52
CA VAL A 543 1.85 -4.41 -0.15
C VAL A 543 0.39 -4.21 0.26
N ALA A 544 0.14 -3.30 1.20
CA ALA A 544 -1.21 -2.87 1.57
C ALA A 544 -1.22 -1.36 1.88
N LEU A 545 -2.30 -0.67 1.49
CA LEU A 545 -2.52 0.75 1.76
C LEU A 545 -3.77 0.95 2.64
N SER A 546 -3.74 1.97 3.50
CA SER A 546 -4.95 2.47 4.15
C SER A 546 -5.88 3.14 3.14
N ALA A 547 -7.16 3.31 3.50
CA ALA A 547 -8.15 3.85 2.59
C ALA A 547 -7.87 5.31 2.19
N ASP A 548 -7.22 6.09 3.06
CA ASP A 548 -6.77 7.46 2.81
C ASP A 548 -5.40 7.54 2.10
N GLY A 549 -4.77 6.40 1.82
CA GLY A 549 -3.44 6.31 1.21
C GLY A 549 -2.31 6.86 2.08
N GLN A 550 -2.54 7.10 3.39
CA GLN A 550 -1.54 7.69 4.29
C GLN A 550 -0.76 6.66 5.11
N ALA A 551 -1.05 5.36 4.99
CA ALA A 551 -0.29 4.28 5.61
C ALA A 551 0.01 3.19 4.59
N LEU A 552 1.27 2.76 4.54
CA LEU A 552 1.73 1.69 3.65
C LEU A 552 2.39 0.59 4.47
N ALA A 553 1.88 -0.64 4.36
CA ALA A 553 2.53 -1.83 4.87
C ALA A 553 3.22 -2.58 3.71
N VAL A 554 4.45 -3.04 3.92
CA VAL A 554 5.23 -3.76 2.92
C VAL A 554 5.85 -5.01 3.52
N GLY A 555 5.67 -6.16 2.87
CA GLY A 555 6.29 -7.41 3.27
C GLY A 555 7.63 -7.67 2.58
N ALA A 556 8.55 -8.31 3.31
CA ALA A 556 9.83 -8.84 2.84
C ALA A 556 10.04 -10.24 3.45
N GLY A 557 9.38 -11.25 2.89
CA GLY A 557 9.41 -12.61 3.42
C GLY A 557 10.79 -13.30 3.34
N GLY A 558 11.72 -12.75 2.57
CA GLY A 558 13.11 -13.22 2.50
C GLY A 558 14.04 -12.60 3.53
N GLU A 559 13.58 -11.56 4.25
CA GLU A 559 14.39 -10.85 5.22
C GLU A 559 14.93 -11.78 6.30
N SER A 560 16.14 -11.50 6.74
CA SER A 560 16.89 -12.38 7.63
C SER A 560 17.20 -11.63 8.91
N SER A 561 16.71 -12.11 10.06
CA SER A 561 16.90 -11.48 11.38
C SER A 561 16.23 -12.32 12.48
N ALA A 562 16.86 -12.42 13.66
CA ALA A 562 16.27 -13.00 14.87
C ALA A 562 15.46 -11.97 15.69
N ALA A 563 15.33 -10.73 15.21
CA ALA A 563 14.52 -9.72 15.87
C ALA A 563 13.07 -10.19 16.02
N THR A 564 12.42 -9.77 17.11
CA THR A 564 11.05 -10.16 17.43
C THR A 564 10.17 -8.95 17.68
N THR A 565 8.86 -9.13 17.46
CA THR A 565 7.81 -8.14 17.76
C THR A 565 7.89 -6.83 16.97
N VAL A 566 8.20 -5.69 17.59
CA VAL A 566 8.14 -4.36 16.97
C VAL A 566 9.45 -3.62 17.23
N ASN A 567 10.08 -3.13 16.16
CA ASN A 567 11.30 -2.32 16.17
C ASN A 567 12.47 -2.98 16.94
N GLY A 568 12.65 -4.28 16.74
CA GLY A 568 13.87 -4.98 17.16
C GLY A 568 15.10 -4.53 16.35
N ASP A 569 16.23 -5.20 16.56
CA ASP A 569 17.48 -4.87 15.86
C ASP A 569 17.39 -5.22 14.36
N ALA A 570 17.16 -4.21 13.52
CA ALA A 570 17.08 -4.37 12.07
C ALA A 570 18.46 -4.61 11.40
N SER A 571 19.56 -4.54 12.15
CA SER A 571 20.90 -4.88 11.64
C SER A 571 21.25 -6.36 11.82
N ASP A 572 20.45 -7.09 12.59
CA ASP A 572 20.60 -8.53 12.75
C ASP A 572 20.28 -9.26 11.45
N ASN A 573 21.17 -10.15 11.03
CA ASN A 573 21.06 -10.97 9.82
C ASN A 573 21.31 -12.47 10.12
N SER A 574 21.00 -12.91 11.34
CA SER A 574 21.39 -14.23 11.86
C SER A 574 20.43 -15.38 11.56
N VAL A 575 19.17 -15.09 11.18
CA VAL A 575 18.13 -16.11 10.93
C VAL A 575 17.57 -15.94 9.51
N PRO A 576 18.05 -16.74 8.53
CA PRO A 576 17.69 -16.57 7.13
C PRO A 576 16.20 -16.76 6.83
N GLY A 577 15.59 -15.82 6.11
CA GLY A 577 14.20 -15.93 5.65
C GLY A 577 13.16 -15.99 6.77
N ALA A 578 13.50 -15.49 7.97
CA ALA A 578 12.52 -15.27 9.03
C ALA A 578 11.42 -14.28 8.61
N GLY A 579 11.81 -13.31 7.79
CA GLY A 579 10.96 -12.33 7.14
C GLY A 579 10.58 -11.14 8.03
N ALA A 580 10.20 -10.03 7.40
CA ALA A 580 9.77 -8.81 8.06
C ALA A 580 8.57 -8.16 7.36
N ALA A 581 7.86 -7.30 8.08
CA ALA A 581 6.93 -6.34 7.48
C ALA A 581 7.26 -4.93 7.96
N TYR A 582 7.16 -3.96 7.05
CA TYR A 582 7.52 -2.57 7.30
C TYR A 582 6.28 -1.69 7.22
N LEU A 583 6.21 -0.66 8.08
CA LEU A 583 5.10 0.29 8.09
C LEU A 583 5.59 1.72 7.88
N PHE A 584 5.01 2.41 6.89
CA PHE A 584 5.38 3.75 6.42
C PHE A 584 4.23 4.76 6.49
#